data_AF-A0A354DLP4-F1
#
_entry.id   AF-A0A354DLP4-F1
#
_cell.length_a   1.000
_cell.length_b   1.000
_cell.length_c   1.000
_cell.angle_alpha   90.00
_cell.angle_beta   90.00
_cell.angle_gamma   90.00
#
_symmetry.space_group_name_H-M   'P 1'
#
loop_
_entity.id
_entity.type
_entity.pdbx_description
1 polymer ?
#
loop_
_entity_poly.entity_id
_entity_poly.type
_entity_poly.pdbx_seq_one_letter_code
_entity_poly.pdbx_strand_id
1 'polypeptide(L)' 'VRTTGGAYQLSLQYGVEMPITRQIYAVLFENKTAKDAVRDLMGRVPRHEMEEVALQYFNKK' A
#
# COMPACT_ATOMS: atom_id res chain seq x y z
N VAL A 1 9.63 -15.10 -3.44
CA VAL A 1 8.18 -14.79 -3.49
C VAL A 1 7.40 -15.00 -2.18
N ARG A 2 7.94 -15.63 -1.12
CA ARG A 2 7.27 -15.73 0.20
C ARG A 2 7.24 -14.41 1.00
N THR A 3 8.22 -13.55 0.77
CA THR A 3 8.40 -12.28 1.48
C THR A 3 7.25 -11.30 1.25
N THR A 4 6.64 -11.31 0.06
CA THR A 4 5.49 -10.47 -0.28
C THR A 4 4.26 -10.81 0.56
N GLY A 5 4.01 -12.10 0.81
CA GLY A 5 2.91 -12.54 1.68
C GLY A 5 3.12 -12.09 3.13
N GLY A 6 4.34 -12.23 3.66
CA GLY A 6 4.69 -11.75 5.00
C GLY A 6 4.57 -10.23 5.14
N ALA A 7 5.06 -9.47 4.15
CA ALA A 7 4.95 -8.01 4.12
C ALA A 7 3.48 -7.57 4.04
N TYR A 8 2.65 -8.23 3.22
CA TYR A 8 1.21 -7.95 3.13
C TYR A 8 0.50 -8.23 4.47
N GLN A 9 0.74 -9.38 5.09
CA GLN A 9 0.19 -9.69 6.41
C GLN A 9 0.63 -8.68 7.47
N LEU A 10 1.90 -8.28 7.47
CA LEU A 10 2.42 -7.27 8.38
C LEU A 10 1.68 -5.93 8.22
N SER A 11 1.44 -5.49 6.98
CA SER A 11 0.68 -4.27 6.74
C SER A 11 -0.75 -4.33 7.28
N LEU A 12 -1.42 -5.48 7.18
CA LEU A 12 -2.74 -5.69 7.75
C LEU A 12 -2.72 -5.67 9.28
N GLN A 13 -1.71 -6.26 9.91
CA GLN A 13 -1.59 -6.27 11.37
C GLN A 13 -1.35 -4.88 11.97
N TYR A 14 -0.55 -4.05 11.30
CA TYR A 14 -0.23 -2.70 11.76
C TYR A 14 -1.13 -1.60 11.17
N GLY A 15 -2.11 -1.98 10.33
CA GLY A 15 -3.00 -1.02 9.67
C GLY A 15 -2.28 -0.03 8.74
N VAL A 16 -1.10 -0.39 8.23
CA VAL A 16 -0.29 0.48 7.37
C VAL A 16 -0.71 0.27 5.92
N GLU A 17 -0.99 1.35 5.19
CA GLU A 17 -1.32 1.23 3.79
C GLU A 17 -0.06 0.94 2.94
N MET A 18 -0.05 -0.21 2.27
CA MET A 18 1.04 -0.60 1.35
C MET A 18 0.51 -0.90 -0.06
N PRO A 19 0.20 0.14 -0.86
CA PRO A 19 -0.45 -0.05 -2.16
C PRO A 19 0.39 -0.89 -3.12
N ILE A 20 1.71 -0.72 -3.15
CA ILE A 20 2.60 -1.51 -4.02
C ILE A 20 2.58 -2.99 -3.60
N THR A 21 2.81 -3.27 -2.31
CA THR A 21 2.81 -4.64 -1.78
C THR A 21 1.47 -5.33 -2.00
N ARG A 22 0.35 -4.62 -1.82
CA ARG A 22 -0.99 -5.13 -2.08
C ARG A 22 -1.19 -5.49 -3.55
N GLN A 23 -0.77 -4.65 -4.48
CA GLN A 23 -0.88 -4.96 -5.91
C GLN A 23 0.00 -6.15 -6.30
N ILE A 24 1.22 -6.26 -5.77
CA ILE A 24 2.10 -7.41 -6.01
C ILE A 24 1.49 -8.69 -5.42
N TYR A 25 0.92 -8.61 -4.21
CA TYR A 25 0.21 -9.74 -3.59
C TYR A 25 -0.96 -10.21 -4.47
N ALA A 26 -1.77 -9.29 -4.98
CA ALA A 26 -2.90 -9.62 -5.85
C ALA A 26 -2.46 -10.29 -7.16
N VAL A 27 -1.35 -9.86 -7.75
CA VAL A 27 -0.80 -10.49 -8.97
C VAL A 27 -0.28 -11.90 -8.69
N LEU A 28 0.40 -12.10 -7.56
CA LEU A 28 1.03 -13.39 -7.23
C LEU A 28 0.04 -14.42 -6.66
N PHE A 29 -1.01 -13.99 -5.96
CA PHE A 29 -1.87 -14.87 -5.17
C PHE A 29 -3.37 -14.74 -5.48
N GLU A 30 -3.81 -13.69 -6.18
CA GLU A 30 -5.24 -13.44 -6.46
C GLU A 30 -5.55 -13.43 -7.97
N ASN A 31 -4.64 -13.96 -8.81
CA ASN A 31 -4.76 -14.03 -10.28
C ASN A 31 -5.03 -12.66 -10.97
N LYS A 32 -4.64 -11.56 -10.33
CA LYS A 32 -4.74 -10.24 -10.94
C LYS A 32 -3.70 -10.11 -12.05
N THR A 33 -4.08 -9.55 -13.20
CA THR A 33 -3.10 -9.29 -14.25
C THR A 33 -2.15 -8.16 -13.85
N ALA A 34 -0.88 -8.26 -14.24
CA ALA A 34 0.11 -7.20 -13.97
C ALA A 34 -0.32 -5.85 -14.58
N LYS A 35 -0.99 -5.88 -15.74
CA LYS A 35 -1.51 -4.68 -16.41
C LYS A 35 -2.57 -3.97 -15.57
N ASP A 36 -3.51 -4.71 -14.99
CA ASP A 36 -4.55 -4.13 -14.14
C ASP A 36 -3.98 -3.67 -12.79
N ALA A 37 -3.01 -4.40 -12.24
CA ALA A 37 -2.31 -3.99 -11.03
C ALA A 37 -1.59 -2.64 -11.19
N VAL A 38 -0.91 -2.42 -12.33
CA VAL A 38 -0.29 -1.13 -12.66
C VAL A 38 -1.34 -0.05 -12.88
N ARG A 39 -2.42 -0.36 -13.61
CA ARG A 39 -3.51 0.60 -13.84
C ARG A 39 -4.09 1.12 -12.52
N ASP A 40 -4.37 0.22 -11.59
CA ASP A 40 -4.91 0.58 -10.28
C ASP A 40 -3.90 1.36 -9.43
N LEU A 41 -2.60 1.07 -9.58
CA LEU A 41 -1.54 1.79 -8.87
C LEU A 41 -1.40 3.23 -9.39
N MET A 42 -1.47 3.40 -10.72
CA MET A 42 -1.32 4.69 -11.40
C MET A 42 -2.59 5.54 -11.37
N GLY A 43 -3.76 4.91 -11.22
CA GLY A 43 -5.05 5.58 -11.07
C GLY A 43 -5.38 5.99 -9.62
N ARG A 44 -4.49 5.71 -8.66
CA ARG A 44 -4.73 6.06 -7.25
C ARG A 44 -4.72 7.58 -7.06
N VAL A 45 -5.50 8.05 -6.09
CA VAL A 45 -5.39 9.43 -5.61
C VAL A 45 -4.00 9.63 -5.00
N PRO A 46 -3.26 10.69 -5.37
CA PRO A 46 -1.98 11.01 -4.74
C PRO A 46 -2.16 11.12 -3.23
N ARG A 47 -1.38 10.36 -2.47
CA ARG A 47 -1.34 10.50 -1.02
C ARG A 47 -0.70 11.87 -0.75
N HIS A 48 -1.30 12.69 0.12
CA HIS A 48 -0.67 13.93 0.58
C HIS A 48 0.41 13.57 1.62
N GLU A 49 1.58 13.15 1.13
CA GLU A 49 2.68 12.61 1.96
C GLU A 49 3.21 13.63 2.99
N MET A 50 3.02 14.93 2.77
CA MET A 50 3.46 15.98 3.69
C MET A 50 2.40 16.39 4.74
N GLU A 51 1.13 16.09 4.51
CA GLU A 51 0.02 16.62 5.32
C GLU A 51 -0.24 15.75 6.55
N GLU A 52 -0.14 14.42 6.42
CA GLU A 52 -0.18 13.48 7.55
C GLU A 52 0.96 13.73 8.56
N VAL A 53 2.18 14.01 8.07
CA VAL A 53 3.36 14.32 8.92
C VAL A 53 3.22 15.67 9.61
N ALA A 54 2.69 16.68 8.90
CA ALA A 54 2.42 18.00 9.48
C ALA A 54 1.34 17.93 10.58
N LEU A 55 0.23 17.23 10.33
CA LEU A 55 -0.86 17.05 11.29
C LEU A 55 -0.40 16.30 12.55
N GLN A 56 0.44 15.28 12.39
CA GLN A 56 1.08 14.57 13.53
C GLN A 56 1.95 15.51 14.39
N TYR A 57 2.62 16.49 13.76
CA TYR A 57 3.45 17.47 14.47
C TYR A 57 2.62 18.50 15.25
N PHE A 58 1.52 18.98 14.68
CA PHE A 58 0.65 19.98 15.33
C PHE A 58 -0.21 19.40 16.46
N ASN A 59 -0.59 18.12 16.40
CA ASN A 59 -1.40 17.47 17.44
C ASN A 59 -0.60 17.08 18.72
N LYS A 60 0.72 17.25 18.70
CA LYS A 60 1.61 16.94 19.84
C LYS A 60 1.96 18.17 20.68
N LYS A 61 1.33 19.32 20.42
CA LYS A 61 1.47 20.57 21.16
C LYS A 61 0.25 20.80 22.03
#